data_AF-A0A969JL12-F1
#
_entry.id   AF-A0A969JL12-F1
#
_cell.length_a   1.000
_cell.length_b   1.000
_cell.length_c   1.000
_cell.angle_alpha   90.00
_cell.angle_beta   90.00
_cell.angle_gamma   90.00
#
_symmetry.space_group_name_H-M   'P 1'
#
loop_
_entity.id
_entity.type
_entity.pdbx_description
1 polymer ?
#
loop_
_entity_poly.entity_id
_entity_poly.type
_entity_poly.pdbx_seq_one_letter_code
_entity_poly.pdbx_strand_id
1 'polypeptide(L)'
;MTLKGKTLKLCNCNRTIPLDAKGLAAALKADGTIQIHSELCRKESGAFQATLHDPDVLVACTQEAPLFTELATLAEAKTELRFFNIREAAGWSAEGRQATPKDSPRSSRRR
;
A
#
# COMPACT_ATOMS: atom_id res chain seq x y z
N MET A 1 -8.96 10.27 6.33
CA MET A 1 -9.84 9.25 5.71
C MET A 1 -10.13 8.20 6.77
N THR A 2 -11.39 7.88 7.04
CA THR A 2 -11.77 6.93 8.09
C THR A 2 -12.07 5.58 7.45
N LEU A 3 -11.31 4.53 7.81
CA LEU A 3 -11.46 3.17 7.27
C LEU A 3 -12.52 2.35 8.03
N LYS A 4 -13.68 2.93 8.33
CA LYS A 4 -14.75 2.19 9.03
C LYS A 4 -15.34 1.15 8.08
N GLY A 5 -15.05 -0.13 8.35
CA GLY A 5 -15.64 -1.30 7.67
C GLY A 5 -15.06 -1.64 6.30
N LYS A 6 -13.82 -1.23 6.00
CA LYS A 6 -13.17 -1.49 4.71
C LYS A 6 -11.99 -2.42 4.89
N THR A 7 -11.82 -3.36 3.96
CA THR A 7 -10.71 -4.30 4.01
C THR A 7 -9.44 -3.65 3.46
N LEU A 8 -8.48 -3.40 4.35
CA LEU A 8 -7.22 -2.73 4.02
C LEU A 8 -6.12 -3.76 3.71
N LYS A 9 -5.48 -3.63 2.55
CA LYS A 9 -4.31 -4.41 2.15
C LYS A 9 -3.11 -3.51 1.92
N LEU A 10 -2.08 -3.69 2.75
CA LEU A 10 -0.82 -2.96 2.63
C LEU A 10 0.27 -3.87 2.08
N CYS A 11 1.12 -3.33 1.19
CA CYS A 11 2.30 -4.01 0.68
C CYS A 11 3.54 -3.12 0.89
N ASN A 12 4.62 -3.68 1.43
CA ASN A 12 5.91 -2.97 1.61
C ASN A 12 6.87 -3.13 0.41
N CYS A 13 6.39 -3.66 -0.72
CA CYS A 13 7.16 -3.94 -1.93
C CYS A 13 8.49 -4.65 -1.62
N ASN A 14 8.46 -5.83 -1.02
CA ASN A 14 9.62 -6.61 -0.61
C ASN A 14 10.55 -5.85 0.36
N ARG A 15 9.97 -5.23 1.39
CA ARG A 15 10.67 -4.43 2.43
C ARG A 15 11.47 -3.24 1.89
N THR A 16 11.19 -2.80 0.66
CA THR A 16 11.83 -1.61 0.08
C THR A 16 11.22 -0.31 0.58
N ILE A 17 10.03 -0.38 1.18
CA ILE A 17 9.34 0.75 1.79
C ILE A 17 9.24 0.50 3.30
N PRO A 18 9.79 1.37 4.16
CA PRO A 18 9.60 1.28 5.60
C PRO A 18 8.16 1.66 5.93
N LEU A 19 7.38 0.70 6.41
CA LEU A 19 5.98 0.89 6.79
C LEU A 19 5.82 0.56 8.27
N ASP A 20 5.30 1.51 9.04
CA ASP A 20 4.97 1.27 10.44
C ASP A 20 3.48 0.94 10.59
N ALA A 21 3.19 -0.32 10.91
CA ALA A 21 1.81 -0.79 11.09
C ALA A 21 1.07 -0.01 12.18
N LYS A 22 1.76 0.36 13.27
CA LYS A 22 1.17 1.06 14.41
C LYS A 22 0.83 2.51 14.06
N GLY A 23 1.76 3.24 13.45
CA GLY A 23 1.56 4.61 12.98
C GLY A 23 0.48 4.69 11.91
N LEU A 24 0.43 3.72 10.99
CA LEU A 24 -0.63 3.63 10.00
C LEU A 24 -1.99 3.34 10.63
N ALA A 25 -2.07 2.46 11.64
CA ALA A 25 -3.32 2.19 12.34
C ALA A 25 -3.86 3.44 13.03
N ALA A 26 -2.96 4.20 13.68
CA ALA A 26 -3.29 5.47 14.32
C ALA A 26 -3.73 6.54 13.31
N ALA A 27 -2.99 6.69 12.19
CA ALA A 27 -3.29 7.70 11.17
C ALA A 27 -4.58 7.41 10.39
N LEU A 28 -4.84 6.13 10.09
CA LEU A 28 -6.01 5.69 9.34
C LEU A 28 -7.25 5.47 10.23
N LYS A 29 -7.08 5.57 11.56
CA LYS A 29 -8.11 5.25 12.56
C LYS A 29 -8.77 3.89 12.27
N ALA A 30 -7.94 2.91 11.94
CA ALA A 30 -8.40 1.55 11.72
C ALA A 30 -8.62 0.88 13.09
N ASP A 31 -9.82 0.34 13.32
CA ASP A 31 -10.18 -0.38 14.55
C ASP A 31 -9.48 -1.75 14.67
N GLY A 32 -8.77 -2.20 13.62
CA GLY A 32 -8.18 -3.53 13.52
C GLY A 32 -6.65 -3.53 13.39
N THR A 33 -6.07 -4.72 13.56
CA THR A 33 -4.66 -4.97 13.27
C THR A 33 -4.40 -4.81 11.78
N ILE A 34 -3.59 -3.82 11.42
CA ILE A 34 -3.11 -3.64 10.05
C ILE A 34 -2.10 -4.75 9.73
N GLN A 35 -2.43 -5.57 8.75
CA GLN A 35 -1.54 -6.58 8.18
C GLN A 35 -0.72 -5.96 7.04
N ILE A 36 0.61 -6.02 7.15
CA ILE A 36 1.54 -5.57 6.10
C ILE A 36 2.07 -6.80 5.38
N HIS A 37 1.76 -6.90 4.10
CA HIS A 37 2.29 -7.91 3.19
C HIS A 37 3.60 -7.43 2.55
N SER A 38 4.41 -8.36 2.04
CA SER A 38 5.66 -8.02 1.37
C SER A 38 5.65 -8.28 -0.12
N GLU A 39 4.93 -9.30 -0.57
CA GLU A 39 4.87 -9.78 -1.95
C GLU A 39 3.40 -9.91 -2.41
N LEU A 40 2.54 -8.94 -2.08
CA LEU A 40 1.08 -8.97 -2.35
C LEU A 40 0.74 -9.19 -3.84
N CYS A 41 1.57 -8.69 -4.74
CA CYS A 41 1.44 -8.83 -6.18
C CYS A 41 2.03 -10.12 -6.76
N ARG A 42 2.85 -10.84 -5.99
CA ARG A 42 3.57 -12.03 -6.41
C ARG A 42 3.05 -13.22 -5.61
N LYS A 43 3.82 -13.67 -4.62
CA LYS A 43 3.53 -14.88 -3.85
C LYS A 43 2.29 -14.76 -2.97
N GLU A 44 1.94 -13.54 -2.56
CA GLU A 44 0.79 -13.27 -1.69
C GLU A 44 -0.44 -12.78 -2.47
N SER A 45 -0.46 -12.94 -3.80
CA SER A 45 -1.61 -12.59 -4.65
C SER A 45 -2.89 -13.35 -4.29
N GLY A 46 -2.75 -14.56 -3.73
CA GLY A 46 -3.89 -15.29 -3.16
C GLY A 46 -4.53 -14.59 -1.96
N ALA A 47 -3.75 -13.86 -1.14
CA ALA A 47 -4.27 -13.10 -0.01
C ALA A 47 -5.07 -11.85 -0.43
N PHE A 48 -4.77 -11.31 -1.62
CA PHE A 48 -5.60 -10.29 -2.26
C PHE A 48 -6.89 -10.89 -2.83
N GLN A 49 -6.78 -12.00 -3.57
CA GLN A 49 -7.96 -12.67 -4.14
C GLN A 49 -8.96 -13.10 -3.07
N ALA A 50 -8.48 -13.58 -1.92
CA ALA A 50 -9.33 -13.92 -0.77
C ALA A 50 -10.13 -12.71 -0.23
N THR A 51 -9.71 -11.48 -0.49
CA THR A 51 -10.44 -10.26 -0.09
C THR A 51 -11.42 -9.74 -1.13
N LEU A 52 -11.43 -10.31 -2.33
CA LEU A 52 -12.41 -9.97 -3.37
C LEU A 52 -13.86 -10.41 -3.03
N HIS A 53 -14.05 -11.07 -1.89
CA HIS A 53 -15.38 -11.32 -1.32
C HIS A 53 -15.93 -10.11 -0.56
N ASP A 54 -15.08 -9.20 -0.10
CA ASP A 54 -15.52 -7.96 0.55
C ASP A 54 -16.05 -6.97 -0.49
N PRO A 55 -17.08 -6.17 -0.14
CA PRO A 55 -17.62 -5.16 -1.05
C PRO A 55 -16.66 -3.97 -1.25
N ASP A 56 -15.73 -3.75 -0.33
CA ASP A 56 -14.93 -2.52 -0.29
C ASP A 56 -13.49 -2.80 0.15
N VAL A 57 -12.58 -2.84 -0.83
CA VAL A 57 -11.18 -3.22 -0.62
C VAL A 57 -10.27 -2.05 -0.99
N LEU A 58 -9.40 -1.71 -0.05
CA LEU A 58 -8.41 -0.65 -0.18
C LEU A 58 -7.02 -1.24 -0.28
N VAL A 59 -6.37 -1.04 -1.42
CA VAL A 59 -5.03 -1.57 -1.70
C VAL A 59 -4.02 -0.43 -1.71
N ALA A 60 -3.02 -0.54 -0.86
CA ALA A 60 -1.95 0.45 -0.71
C ALA A 60 -0.80 0.22 -1.69
N CYS A 61 -1.12 -0.04 -2.96
CA CYS A 61 -0.16 -0.24 -4.02
C CYS A 61 -0.74 0.34 -5.31
N THR A 62 -0.19 1.47 -5.75
CA THR A 62 -0.58 2.11 -7.01
C THR A 62 0.22 1.57 -8.20
N GLN A 63 1.46 1.13 -7.98
CA GLN A 63 2.33 0.58 -9.03
C GLN A 63 1.73 -0.67 -9.69
N GLU A 64 1.04 -1.48 -8.90
CA GLU A 64 0.45 -2.75 -9.37
C GLU A 64 -1.08 -2.71 -9.39
N ALA A 65 -1.67 -1.50 -9.35
CA ALA A 65 -3.10 -1.30 -9.59
C ALA A 65 -3.64 -1.99 -10.86
N PRO A 66 -2.95 -1.97 -12.03
CA PRO A 66 -3.44 -2.70 -13.21
C PRO A 66 -3.53 -4.21 -12.97
N LEU A 67 -2.54 -4.81 -12.27
CA LEU A 67 -2.54 -6.23 -11.93
C LEU A 67 -3.71 -6.59 -11.01
N PHE A 68 -3.93 -5.80 -9.95
CA PHE A 68 -5.04 -6.06 -9.02
C PHE A 68 -6.41 -5.91 -9.68
N THR A 69 -6.55 -4.94 -10.59
CA THR A 69 -7.77 -4.77 -11.38
C THR A 69 -8.01 -5.96 -12.30
N GLU A 70 -6.96 -6.47 -12.95
CA GLU A 70 -7.05 -7.68 -13.77
C GLU A 70 -7.47 -8.89 -12.93
N LEU A 71 -6.83 -9.11 -11.77
CA LEU A 71 -7.18 -10.20 -10.86
C LEU A 71 -8.64 -10.13 -10.38
N ALA A 72 -9.13 -8.93 -10.08
CA ALA A 72 -10.53 -8.75 -9.69
C ALA A 72 -11.50 -8.98 -10.86
N THR A 73 -11.11 -8.58 -12.06
CA THR A 73 -11.90 -8.84 -13.28
C THR A 73 -11.97 -10.33 -13.58
N LEU A 74 -10.84 -11.04 -13.49
CA LEU A 74 -10.77 -12.50 -13.67
C LEU A 74 -11.58 -13.26 -12.63
N ALA A 75 -11.66 -12.74 -11.40
CA ALA A 75 -12.46 -13.30 -10.33
C ALA A 75 -13.95 -12.89 -10.39
N GLU A 76 -14.36 -12.10 -11.39
CA GLU A 76 -15.72 -11.53 -11.52
C GLU A 76 -16.20 -10.83 -10.23
N ALA A 77 -15.26 -10.23 -9.50
CA ALA A 77 -15.53 -9.64 -8.20
C ALA A 77 -16.33 -8.34 -8.37
N LYS A 78 -17.39 -8.18 -7.58
CA LYS A 78 -18.18 -6.93 -7.49
C LYS A 78 -17.61 -5.92 -6.49
N THR A 79 -16.40 -6.17 -6.01
CA THR A 79 -15.70 -5.33 -5.02
C THR A 79 -15.36 -3.97 -5.59
N GLU A 80 -15.64 -2.92 -4.84
CA GLU A 80 -15.07 -1.60 -5.10
C GLU A 80 -13.60 -1.58 -4.67
N LEU A 81 -12.71 -1.68 -5.66
CA LEU A 81 -11.27 -1.53 -5.46
C LEU A 81 -10.89 -0.06 -5.43
N ARG A 82 -10.23 0.34 -4.34
CA ARG A 82 -9.62 1.66 -4.23
C ARG A 82 -8.13 1.55 -3.98
N PHE A 83 -7.37 2.27 -4.79
CA PHE A 83 -5.92 2.29 -4.70
C PHE A 83 -5.47 3.60 -4.07
N PHE A 84 -4.51 3.53 -3.17
CA PHE A 84 -3.87 4.73 -2.63
C PHE A 84 -2.36 4.55 -2.55
N ASN A 85 -1.64 5.63 -2.75
CA ASN A 85 -0.19 5.61 -2.83
C ASN A 85 0.42 5.58 -1.44
N ILE A 86 0.85 4.39 -1.01
CA ILE A 86 1.51 4.28 0.28
C ILE A 86 2.88 4.95 0.32
N ARG A 87 3.53 5.26 -0.81
CA ARG A 87 4.78 6.03 -0.80
C ARG A 87 4.57 7.47 -0.31
N GLU A 88 3.41 8.05 -0.55
CA GLU A 88 3.05 9.38 -0.03
C GLU A 88 2.62 9.29 1.45
N ALA A 89 1.96 8.20 1.85
CA ALA A 89 1.64 7.91 3.25
C ALA A 89 2.82 7.36 4.07
N ALA A 90 3.91 6.92 3.43
CA ALA A 90 5.15 6.51 4.11
C ALA A 90 5.81 7.70 4.82
N GLY A 91 5.50 8.93 4.40
CA GLY A 91 5.82 10.15 5.14
C GLY A 91 5.05 10.29 6.47
N TRP A 92 4.05 9.46 6.75
CA TRP A 92 3.28 9.45 8.01
C TRP A 92 3.85 8.47 9.04
N SER A 93 4.82 7.64 8.65
CA SER A 93 5.59 6.82 9.60
C SER A 93 6.71 7.67 10.22
N ALA A 94 7.04 7.41 11.48
CA ALA A 94 8.08 8.16 12.21
C ALA A 94 9.46 8.15 11.49
N GLU A 95 9.72 7.15 10.65
CA GLU A 95 10.94 7.01 9.85
C GLU A 95 10.88 7.68 8.46
N GLY A 96 9.70 8.02 7.94
CA GLY A 96 9.53 8.75 6.67
C GLY A 96 10.12 10.17 6.69
N ARG A 97 10.41 10.69 7.89
CA ARG A 97 11.10 11.96 8.10
C ARG A 97 12.60 11.90 7.76
N GLN A 98 13.16 10.69 7.60
CA GLN A 98 14.56 10.46 7.21
C GLN A 98 14.70 10.00 5.74
N ALA A 99 13.59 9.74 5.05
CA ALA A 99 13.61 9.54 3.61
C ALA A 99 13.75 10.91 2.95
N THR A 100 14.94 11.50 3.03
CA THR A 100 15.35 12.57 2.11
C THR A 100 14.95 12.12 0.70
N PRO A 101 14.21 12.96 -0.06
CA PRO A 101 14.12 12.78 -1.49
C PRO A 101 15.54 12.56 -1.99
N LYS A 102 15.72 11.63 -2.91
CA LYS A 102 17.00 11.43 -3.58
C LYS A 102 17.26 12.69 -4.41
N ASP A 103 17.66 13.75 -3.73
CA ASP A 103 18.17 14.99 -4.27
C ASP A 103 19.32 14.55 -5.14
N SER A 104 19.19 14.77 -6.44
CA SER A 104 20.31 14.67 -7.35
C SER A 104 21.36 15.65 -6.87
N PRO A 105 22.56 15.25 -6.41
CA PRO A 105 23.66 16.15 -6.53
C PRO A 105 24.01 16.14 -8.01
N ARG A 106 23.37 17.05 -8.77
CA ARG A 106 23.94 17.59 -10.00
C ARG A 106 25.26 18.23 -9.57
N SER A 107 26.33 17.43 -9.49
CA SER A 107 27.66 17.96 -9.21
C SER A 107 28.13 18.66 -10.48
N SER A 108 27.76 19.93 -10.57
CA SER A 108 28.47 20.97 -11.29
C SER A 108 29.91 20.99 -10.81
N ARG A 109 30.75 20.11 -11.35
CA ARG A 109 32.20 20.27 -11.23
C ARG A 109 32.68 21.00 -12.48
N ARG A 110 32.59 22.33 -12.40
CA ARG A 110 33.47 23.23 -13.15
C ARG A 110 34.90 22.90 -12.74
N ARG A 111 35.69 22.43 -13.69
CA ARG A 111 37.03 22.98 -13.98
C ARG A 111 37.46 22.49 -15.35
#